data_AF-A0A2H0BFP4-F1
#
_entry.id   AF-A0A2H0BFP4-F1
#
_cell.length_a   1.000
_cell.length_b   1.000
_cell.length_c   1.000
_cell.angle_alpha   90.00
_cell.angle_beta   90.00
_cell.angle_gamma   90.00
#
_symmetry.space_group_name_H-M   'P 1'
#
loop_
_entity.id
_entity.type
_entity.pdbx_description
1 polymer ?
#
loop_
_entity_poly.entity_id
_entity_poly.type
_entity_poly.pdbx_seq_one_letter_code
_entity_poly.pdbx_strand_id
1 'polypeptide(L)'
;MSYSPTLQDSCTDLVRAVNASMGELGFKSETAIMFLDHAKHIISLYEDTFSQSKRVVISDCLTKAQDDDLVLWQRQEKLLTLSSLLR
;
A
#
# COMPACT_ATOMS: atom_id res chain seq x y z
N MET A 1 16.44 -8.71 20.18
CA MET A 1 15.89 -7.40 19.77
C MET A 1 14.57 -7.66 19.07
N SER A 2 13.45 -7.17 19.61
CA SER A 2 12.15 -7.21 18.93
C SER A 2 12.14 -6.11 17.87
N TYR A 3 12.11 -6.49 16.60
CA TYR A 3 11.98 -5.54 15.50
C TYR A 3 10.61 -4.85 15.59
N SER A 4 10.60 -3.52 15.43
CA SER A 4 9.37 -2.72 15.35
C SER A 4 9.24 -2.20 13.93
N PRO A 5 8.16 -2.56 13.21
CA PRO A 5 7.98 -2.15 11.83
C PRO A 5 7.78 -0.63 11.73
N THR A 6 8.29 -0.03 10.67
CA THR A 6 8.28 1.41 10.43
C THR A 6 7.52 1.77 9.16
N LEU A 7 7.17 3.05 8.99
CA LEU A 7 6.58 3.54 7.72
C LEU A 7 7.48 3.31 6.50
N GLN A 8 8.80 3.22 6.68
CA GLN A 8 9.70 2.88 5.59
C GLN A 8 9.49 1.43 5.11
N ASP A 9 9.13 0.53 6.03
CA ASP A 9 8.83 -0.86 5.70
C ASP A 9 7.50 -0.96 4.95
N SER A 10 6.47 -0.20 5.38
CA SER A 10 5.22 -0.12 4.62
C SER A 10 5.42 0.46 3.22
N CYS A 11 6.24 1.51 3.07
CA CYS A 11 6.60 2.06 1.77
C CYS A 11 7.27 1.03 0.87
N THR A 12 8.15 0.20 1.45
CA THR A 12 8.86 -0.86 0.73
C THR A 12 7.90 -1.96 0.29
N ASP A 13 6.96 -2.35 1.15
CA ASP A 13 5.99 -3.38 0.82
C ASP A 13 4.93 -2.91 -0.18
N LEU A 14 4.55 -1.64 -0.16
CA LEU A 14 3.71 -1.06 -1.23
C LEU A 14 4.39 -1.18 -2.60
N VAL A 15 5.70 -0.90 -2.68
CA VAL A 15 6.48 -1.05 -3.93
C VAL A 15 6.61 -2.53 -4.32
N ARG A 16 6.82 -3.42 -3.35
CA ARG A 16 6.86 -4.87 -3.60
C ARG A 16 5.52 -5.41 -4.08
N ALA A 17 4.40 -4.93 -3.53
CA ALA A 17 3.06 -5.28 -4.00
C ALA A 17 2.84 -4.84 -5.45
N VAL A 18 3.30 -3.64 -5.82
CA VAL A 18 3.26 -3.16 -7.21
C VAL A 18 4.10 -4.08 -8.12
N ASN A 19 5.33 -4.40 -7.74
CA ASN A 19 6.18 -5.28 -8.55
C ASN A 19 5.58 -6.70 -8.69
N ALA A 20 5.04 -7.26 -7.60
CA ALA A 20 4.36 -8.55 -7.61
C ALA A 20 3.07 -8.54 -8.45
N SER A 21 2.43 -7.37 -8.59
CA SER A 21 1.24 -7.20 -9.43
C SER A 21 1.54 -7.11 -10.93
N MET A 22 2.80 -7.09 -11.36
CA MET A 22 3.14 -7.05 -12.79
C MET A 22 3.00 -8.42 -13.48
N GLY A 23 2.74 -9.49 -12.72
CA GLY A 23 2.43 -10.81 -13.27
C GLY A 23 1.01 -10.92 -13.82
N GLU A 24 0.69 -12.06 -14.44
CA GLU A 24 -0.61 -12.33 -15.08
C GLU A 24 -1.81 -12.21 -14.13
N LEU A 25 -1.60 -12.46 -12.84
CA LEU A 25 -2.62 -12.39 -11.80
C LEU A 25 -2.85 -10.99 -11.23
N GLY A 26 -2.02 -9.99 -11.58
CA GLY A 26 -2.17 -8.65 -11.03
C GLY A 26 -2.09 -8.61 -9.50
N PHE A 27 -2.92 -7.77 -8.89
CA PHE A 27 -3.12 -7.72 -7.43
C PHE A 27 -3.88 -8.93 -6.85
N LYS A 28 -4.22 -9.94 -7.66
CA LYS A 28 -4.80 -11.21 -7.19
C LYS A 28 -3.72 -12.25 -6.86
N SER A 29 -2.45 -11.95 -7.11
CA SER A 29 -1.35 -12.83 -6.71
C SER A 29 -1.20 -12.86 -5.18
N GLU A 30 -0.95 -14.05 -4.63
CA GLU A 30 -0.73 -14.23 -3.18
C GLU A 30 0.37 -13.32 -2.65
N THR A 31 1.44 -13.17 -3.42
CA THR A 31 2.58 -12.30 -3.08
C THR A 31 2.17 -10.82 -3.02
N ALA A 32 1.37 -10.32 -3.98
CA ALA A 32 0.93 -8.94 -3.95
C ALA A 32 -0.03 -8.67 -2.78
N ILE A 33 -0.93 -9.60 -2.49
CA ILE A 33 -1.86 -9.53 -1.36
C ILE A 33 -1.08 -9.50 -0.04
N MET A 34 -0.13 -10.42 0.15
CA MET A 34 0.69 -10.49 1.35
C MET A 34 1.43 -9.18 1.64
N PHE A 35 2.10 -8.59 0.64
CA PHE A 35 2.80 -7.32 0.81
C PHE A 35 1.83 -6.16 1.09
N LEU A 36 0.69 -6.12 0.38
CA LEU A 36 -0.29 -5.08 0.58
C LEU A 36 -0.91 -5.12 1.99
N ASP A 37 -1.22 -6.31 2.49
CA ASP A 37 -1.80 -6.47 3.83
C ASP A 37 -0.78 -6.15 4.94
N HIS A 38 0.49 -6.52 4.75
CA HIS A 38 1.54 -6.12 5.67
C HIS A 38 1.72 -4.59 5.68
N ALA A 39 1.73 -3.94 4.52
CA ALA A 39 1.81 -2.48 4.44
C ALA A 39 0.63 -1.79 5.13
N LYS A 40 -0.61 -2.26 4.92
CA LYS A 40 -1.81 -1.73 5.60
C LYS A 40 -1.72 -1.88 7.11
N HIS A 41 -1.27 -3.05 7.58
CA HIS A 41 -1.10 -3.30 9.01
C HIS A 41 -0.16 -2.27 9.63
N ILE A 42 1.01 -2.06 9.02
CA ILE A 42 1.96 -1.05 9.50
C ILE A 42 1.35 0.35 9.45
N ILE A 43 0.71 0.75 8.35
CA ILE A 43 0.07 2.07 8.23
C ILE A 43 -0.93 2.31 9.37
N SER A 44 -1.70 1.28 9.76
CA SER A 44 -2.66 1.39 10.86
C SER A 44 -2.00 1.66 12.22
N LEU A 45 -0.79 1.13 12.46
CA LEU A 45 -0.03 1.39 13.69
C LEU A 45 0.41 2.85 13.83
N TYR A 46 0.52 3.56 12.71
CA TYR A 46 0.94 4.96 12.64
C TYR A 46 -0.22 5.91 12.32
N GLU A 47 -1.45 5.42 12.26
CA GLU A 47 -2.61 6.21 11.83
C GLU A 47 -2.77 7.49 12.67
N ASP A 48 -2.51 7.39 13.97
CA ASP A 48 -2.61 8.52 14.90
C ASP A 48 -1.59 9.63 14.67
N THR A 49 -0.49 9.33 13.98
CA THR A 49 0.54 10.31 13.63
C THR A 49 0.17 11.17 12.43
N PHE A 50 -0.86 10.78 11.66
CA PHE A 50 -1.28 11.48 10.46
C PHE A 50 -2.32 12.56 10.75
N SER A 51 -2.19 13.69 10.07
CA SER A 51 -3.27 14.69 10.01
C SER A 51 -4.51 14.11 9.34
N GLN A 52 -5.68 14.68 9.63
CA GLN A 52 -6.95 14.24 9.04
C GLN A 52 -6.91 14.25 7.51
N SER A 53 -6.34 15.29 6.90
CA SER A 53 -6.19 15.37 5.44
C SER A 53 -5.33 14.24 4.89
N LYS A 54 -4.23 13.89 5.58
CA LYS A 54 -3.35 12.79 5.17
C LYS A 54 -4.06 11.44 5.30
N ARG A 55 -4.83 11.20 6.37
CA ARG A 55 -5.64 9.97 6.54
C ARG A 55 -6.64 9.77 5.40
N VAL A 56 -7.33 10.84 4.98
CA VAL A 56 -8.29 10.79 3.86
C VAL A 56 -7.60 10.36 2.57
N VAL A 57 -6.44 10.93 2.26
CA VAL A 57 -5.68 10.58 1.05
C VAL A 57 -5.16 9.13 1.12
N ILE A 58 -4.67 8.69 2.29
CA ILE A 58 -4.22 7.31 2.50
C ILE A 58 -5.38 6.33 2.24
N SER A 59 -6.56 6.60 2.82
CA SER A 59 -7.74 5.76 2.64
C SER A 59 -8.21 5.71 1.18
N ASP A 60 -8.22 6.85 0.47
CA ASP A 60 -8.55 6.91 -0.96
C ASP A 60 -7.60 6.06 -1.80
N CYS A 61 -6.28 6.20 -1.57
CA CYS A 61 -5.27 5.41 -2.26
C CYS A 61 -5.44 3.90 -2.02
N LEU A 62 -5.64 3.48 -0.77
CA LEU A 62 -5.82 2.07 -0.42
C LEU A 62 -7.11 1.48 -1.00
N THR A 63 -8.18 2.26 -1.02
CA THR A 63 -9.46 1.84 -1.61
C THR A 63 -9.30 1.64 -3.11
N LYS A 64 -8.78 2.66 -3.81
CA LYS A 64 -8.61 2.60 -5.27
C LYS A 64 -7.60 1.55 -5.72
N ALA A 65 -6.55 1.29 -4.95
CA ALA A 65 -5.60 0.23 -5.30
C ALA A 65 -6.22 -1.18 -5.32
N GLN A 66 -7.34 -1.37 -4.61
CA GLN A 66 -8.05 -2.64 -4.51
C GLN A 66 -9.34 -2.67 -5.35
N ASP A 67 -9.67 -1.56 -6.01
CA ASP A 67 -10.84 -1.44 -6.85
C ASP A 67 -10.65 -2.24 -8.14
N ASP A 68 -11.44 -3.31 -8.31
CA ASP A 68 -11.40 -4.18 -9.49
C ASP A 68 -11.99 -3.50 -10.74
N ASP A 69 -12.73 -2.39 -10.59
CA ASP A 69 -13.21 -1.58 -11.72
C ASP A 69 -12.10 -0.70 -12.33
N LEU A 70 -11.01 -0.46 -11.58
CA LEU A 70 -9.85 0.26 -12.08
C LEU A 70 -8.88 -0.66 -12.83
N VAL A 71 -8.35 -0.15 -13.94
CA VAL A 71 -7.31 -0.87 -14.68
C VAL A 71 -6.02 -0.97 -13.85
N LEU A 72 -5.26 -2.05 -14.07
CA LEU A 72 -4.11 -2.43 -13.24
C LEU A 72 -3.12 -1.27 -13.01
N TRP A 73 -2.77 -0.52 -14.06
CA TRP A 73 -1.80 0.57 -13.94
C TRP A 73 -2.29 1.72 -13.04
N GLN A 74 -3.60 2.00 -13.00
CA GLN A 74 -4.17 3.01 -12.10
C GLN A 74 -4.06 2.56 -10.65
N ARG A 75 -4.32 1.26 -10.39
CA ARG A 75 -4.18 0.67 -9.07
C ARG A 75 -2.72 0.71 -8.59
N GLN A 76 -1.78 0.42 -9.49
CA GLN A 76 -0.34 0.52 -9.24
C GLN A 76 0.08 1.96 -8.92
N GLU A 77 -0.38 2.94 -9.71
CA GLU A 77 -0.12 4.36 -9.48
C GLU A 77 -0.59 4.82 -8.10
N LYS A 78 -1.75 4.32 -7.61
CA LYS A 78 -2.27 4.65 -6.27
C LYS A 78 -1.36 4.15 -5.15
N LEU A 79 -0.81 2.94 -5.26
CA LEU A 79 0.14 2.41 -4.28
C LEU A 79 1.49 3.13 -4.33
N LEU A 80 1.96 3.51 -5.52
CA LEU A 80 3.20 4.30 -5.66
C LEU A 80 3.04 5.71 -5.07
N THR A 81 1.89 6.35 -5.33
CA THR A 81 1.53 7.64 -4.73
C THR A 81 1.50 7.53 -3.20
N LEU A 82 0.87 6.47 -2.67
CA LEU A 82 0.83 6.21 -1.24
C LEU A 82 2.23 6.02 -0.64
N SER A 83 3.09 5.23 -1.29
CA SER A 83 4.49 5.04 -0.88
C SER A 83 5.24 6.37 -0.84
N SER A 84 5.03 7.26 -1.83
CA SER A 84 5.65 8.59 -1.84
C SER A 84 5.13 9.52 -0.75
N LEU A 85 3.87 9.39 -0.32
CA LEU A 85 3.26 10.21 0.74
C LEU A 85 3.68 9.79 2.15
N LEU A 86 4.08 8.53 2.31
CA LEU A 86 4.44 7.94 3.60
C LEU A 86 5.94 8.03 3.93
N ARG A 87 6.79 8.29 2.93
CA ARG A 87 8.20 8.68 3.12
C ARG A 87 8.31 10.06 3.78
#